data_AF-A0A0R0F3H4-F1
#
_entry.id   AF-A0A0R0F3H4-F1
#
_cell.length_a   1.000
_cell.length_b   1.000
_cell.length_c   1.000
_cell.angle_alpha   90.00
_cell.angle_beta   90.00
_cell.angle_gamma   90.00
#
_symmetry.space_group_name_H-M   'P 1'
#
loop_
_entity.id
_entity.type
_entity.pdbx_description
1 polymer ?
#
loop_
_entity_poly.entity_id
_entity_poly.type
_entity_poly.pdbx_seq_one_letter_code
_entity_poly.pdbx_strand_id
1 'polypeptide(L)'
;MINTGYIILAGSALKATYVLFRDDGLLKLPYCIAIGGFVCAMFAICIPHLSALGIWLGFSTVFSLAYIVISFVLSLKDGLQSPPRDYEIPGDGVSKIFTIIGASANLVFAFNTGMLPEIQATIRQPVVKNMMKALYFQFTVGVLPLYLVAFTGYWAYGSSTEVYLLNSVNGPVWVKASANITAFLQSVIALHIFASPMYEFLDTKYGIKGSALNAKNLSFRVVVRGGYLAFNTFVAAFLPFLGDFMSLTGAISTFPLTFILANHMYLKAKKDKLNSSQKLWHRFNIGFFAIMSLAATISAIRLISVDSKTYHVFADL
;
A
#
# COMPACT_ATOMS: atom_id res chain seq x y z
N MET A 1 -6.95 -3.00 -6.33
CA MET A 1 -7.09 -1.84 -5.42
C MET A 1 -5.78 -1.53 -4.70
N ILE A 2 -5.08 -2.52 -4.10
CA ILE A 2 -3.71 -2.29 -3.59
C ILE A 2 -2.76 -1.68 -4.63
N ASN A 3 -2.79 -2.21 -5.86
CA ASN A 3 -1.98 -1.70 -6.97
C ASN A 3 -2.40 -0.29 -7.39
N THR A 4 -3.70 0.04 -7.36
CA THR A 4 -4.20 1.40 -7.57
C THR A 4 -3.56 2.37 -6.56
N GLY A 5 -3.54 2.00 -5.27
CA GLY A 5 -2.90 2.79 -4.22
C GLY A 5 -1.41 3.03 -4.46
N TYR A 6 -0.66 2.00 -4.89
CA TYR A 6 0.77 2.17 -5.23
C TYR A 6 0.99 3.09 -6.45
N ILE A 7 0.10 3.07 -7.45
CA ILE A 7 0.20 3.99 -8.60
C ILE A 7 -0.09 5.43 -8.14
N ILE A 8 -1.09 5.64 -7.29
CA ILE A 8 -1.37 6.96 -6.70
C ILE A 8 -0.14 7.44 -5.92
N LEU A 9 0.44 6.59 -5.05
CA LEU A 9 1.63 6.91 -4.27
C LEU A 9 2.83 7.28 -5.15
N ALA A 10 3.06 6.52 -6.23
CA ALA A 10 4.10 6.83 -7.21
C ALA A 10 3.83 8.19 -7.88
N GLY A 11 2.60 8.46 -8.29
CA GLY A 11 2.21 9.76 -8.86
C GLY A 11 2.39 10.92 -7.88
N SER A 12 1.98 10.76 -6.62
CA SER A 12 2.17 11.75 -5.55
C SER A 12 3.65 12.04 -5.31
N ALA A 13 4.50 11.01 -5.25
CA ALA A 13 5.94 11.17 -5.09
C ALA A 13 6.58 11.90 -6.29
N LEU A 14 6.15 11.57 -7.52
CA LEU A 14 6.64 12.24 -8.73
C LEU A 14 6.20 13.71 -8.77
N LYS A 15 4.93 14.00 -8.45
CA LYS A 15 4.42 15.37 -8.34
C LYS A 15 5.18 16.17 -7.28
N ALA A 16 5.35 15.59 -6.08
CA ALA A 16 6.09 16.23 -5.00
C ALA A 16 7.56 16.51 -5.38
N THR A 17 8.15 15.71 -6.26
CA THR A 17 9.48 16.00 -6.84
C THR A 17 9.42 17.16 -7.83
N TYR A 18 8.41 17.18 -8.72
CA TYR A 18 8.26 18.22 -9.74
C TYR A 18 8.12 19.62 -9.12
N VAL A 19 7.20 19.78 -8.17
CA VAL A 19 6.89 21.06 -7.50
C VAL A 19 8.11 21.64 -6.77
N LEU A 20 9.06 20.81 -6.35
CA LEU A 20 10.30 21.29 -5.72
C LEU A 20 11.23 22.05 -6.66
N PHE A 21 11.19 21.77 -7.96
CA PHE A 21 12.04 22.40 -8.96
C PHE A 21 11.28 23.38 -9.85
N ARG A 22 10.00 23.10 -10.11
CA ARG A 22 9.18 23.87 -11.03
C ARG A 22 7.71 23.81 -10.58
N ASP A 23 7.20 24.94 -10.12
CA ASP A 23 5.81 25.11 -9.69
C ASP A 23 5.05 26.01 -10.65
N ASP A 24 4.84 25.52 -11.88
CA ASP A 24 4.15 26.24 -12.95
C ASP A 24 2.75 25.69 -13.24
N GLY A 25 2.27 24.75 -12.43
CA GLY A 25 0.95 24.12 -12.56
C GLY A 25 0.75 23.28 -13.83
N LEU A 26 1.79 23.06 -14.64
CA LEU A 26 1.66 22.29 -15.89
C LEU A 26 1.49 20.79 -15.62
N LEU A 27 2.26 20.24 -14.67
CA LEU A 27 2.27 18.82 -14.37
C LEU A 27 1.34 18.48 -13.18
N LYS A 28 0.05 18.36 -13.48
CA LYS A 28 -0.96 17.95 -12.50
C LYS A 28 -0.79 16.51 -12.02
N LEU A 29 -1.32 16.23 -10.83
CA LEU A 29 -1.26 14.89 -10.20
C LEU A 29 -1.66 13.73 -11.12
N PRO A 30 -2.77 13.78 -11.89
CA PRO A 30 -3.16 12.68 -12.78
C PRO A 30 -2.13 12.38 -13.88
N TYR A 31 -1.41 13.39 -14.37
CA TYR A 31 -0.33 13.17 -15.34
C TYR A 31 0.85 12.46 -14.70
N CYS A 32 1.21 12.83 -13.47
CA CYS A 32 2.22 12.11 -12.69
C CYS A 32 1.81 10.65 -12.43
N ILE A 33 0.53 10.41 -12.11
CA ILE A 33 -0.04 9.06 -11.95
C ILE A 33 0.03 8.27 -13.25
N ALA A 34 -0.26 8.89 -14.41
CA ALA A 34 -0.12 8.26 -15.70
C ALA A 34 1.33 7.85 -16.02
N ILE A 35 2.29 8.75 -15.74
CA ILE A 35 3.73 8.46 -15.88
C ILE A 35 4.14 7.33 -14.94
N GLY A 36 3.75 7.38 -13.67
CA GLY A 36 4.04 6.32 -12.69
C GLY A 36 3.45 4.97 -13.10
N GLY A 37 2.21 4.97 -13.60
CA GLY A 37 1.55 3.79 -14.15
C GLY A 37 2.29 3.20 -15.35
N PHE A 38 2.75 4.05 -16.25
CA PHE A 38 3.56 3.64 -17.41
C PHE A 38 4.89 3.01 -16.98
N VAL A 39 5.60 3.63 -16.02
CA VAL A 39 6.85 3.09 -15.48
C VAL A 39 6.62 1.74 -14.77
N CYS A 40 5.53 1.62 -13.98
CA CYS A 40 5.11 0.36 -13.38
C CYS A 40 4.84 -0.72 -14.44
N ALA A 41 4.19 -0.36 -15.56
CA ALA A 41 3.93 -1.28 -16.66
C ALA A 41 5.20 -1.74 -17.37
N MET A 42 6.12 -0.82 -17.66
CA MET A 42 7.43 -1.16 -18.20
C MET A 42 8.18 -2.12 -17.28
N PHE A 43 8.27 -1.78 -15.98
CA PHE A 43 8.93 -2.63 -14.99
C PHE A 43 8.30 -4.03 -14.92
N ALA A 44 6.97 -4.11 -14.93
CA ALA A 44 6.25 -5.38 -14.88
C ALA A 44 6.39 -6.25 -16.15
N ILE A 45 6.66 -5.63 -17.31
CA ILE A 45 6.92 -6.35 -18.56
C ILE A 45 8.37 -6.84 -18.60
N CYS A 46 9.32 -5.98 -18.18
CA CYS A 46 10.75 -6.25 -18.15
C CYS A 46 11.15 -7.34 -17.14
N ILE A 47 10.41 -7.51 -16.05
CA ILE A 47 10.72 -8.48 -14.99
C ILE A 47 9.71 -9.63 -15.04
N PRO A 48 10.06 -10.77 -15.66
CA PRO A 48 9.11 -11.85 -15.89
C PRO A 48 8.81 -12.73 -14.67
N HIS A 49 9.79 -12.92 -13.78
CA HIS A 49 9.79 -14.01 -12.79
C HIS A 49 10.09 -13.54 -11.37
N LEU A 50 9.51 -14.21 -10.37
CA LEU A 50 9.73 -13.98 -8.94
C LEU A 50 11.20 -14.14 -8.50
N SER A 51 11.99 -14.98 -9.17
CA SER A 51 13.42 -15.11 -8.83
C SER A 51 14.22 -13.86 -9.20
N ALA A 52 13.87 -13.20 -10.32
CA ALA A 52 14.48 -11.94 -10.74
C ALA A 52 14.13 -10.79 -9.78
N LEU A 53 12.98 -10.87 -9.09
CA LEU A 53 12.58 -9.93 -8.05
C LEU A 53 13.47 -9.98 -6.80
N GLY A 54 14.24 -11.05 -6.58
CA GLY A 54 15.12 -11.18 -5.42
C GLY A 54 16.12 -10.02 -5.29
N ILE A 55 16.71 -9.58 -6.40
CA ILE A 55 17.64 -8.43 -6.42
C ILE A 55 16.89 -7.12 -6.18
N TRP A 56 15.72 -6.97 -6.79
CA TRP A 56 14.88 -5.77 -6.65
C TRP A 56 14.34 -5.58 -5.24
N LEU A 57 14.16 -6.66 -4.47
CA LEU A 57 13.83 -6.57 -3.04
C LEU A 57 14.93 -5.85 -2.25
N GLY A 58 16.21 -6.12 -2.54
CA GLY A 58 17.33 -5.42 -1.91
C GLY A 58 17.32 -3.92 -2.20
N PHE A 59 17.12 -3.53 -3.47
CA PHE A 59 16.96 -2.12 -3.84
C PHE A 59 15.74 -1.49 -3.18
N SER A 60 14.60 -2.19 -3.15
CA SER A 60 13.40 -1.73 -2.47
C SER A 60 13.67 -1.48 -0.99
N THR A 61 14.42 -2.34 -0.31
CA THR A 61 14.79 -2.14 1.11
C THR A 61 15.63 -0.88 1.28
N VAL A 62 16.61 -0.65 0.42
CA VAL A 62 17.45 0.57 0.47
C VAL A 62 16.60 1.82 0.26
N PHE A 63 15.72 1.82 -0.74
CA PHE A 63 14.82 2.95 -0.99
C PHE A 63 13.84 3.19 0.17
N SER A 64 13.26 2.13 0.74
CA SER A 64 12.41 2.23 1.93
C SER A 64 13.16 2.80 3.14
N LEU A 65 14.39 2.34 3.39
CA LEU A 65 15.19 2.84 4.51
C LEU A 65 15.58 4.31 4.33
N ALA A 66 15.97 4.70 3.11
CA ALA A 66 16.26 6.10 2.79
C ALA A 66 15.04 6.99 3.04
N TYR A 67 13.86 6.58 2.54
CA TYR A 67 12.60 7.27 2.79
C TYR A 67 12.31 7.40 4.29
N ILE A 68 12.46 6.31 5.06
CA ILE A 68 12.18 6.28 6.51
C ILE A 68 13.11 7.24 7.25
N VAL A 69 14.42 7.17 7.00
CA VAL A 69 15.41 8.01 7.69
C VAL A 69 15.16 9.48 7.38
N ILE A 70 14.96 9.83 6.10
CA ILE A 70 14.73 11.22 5.70
C ILE A 70 13.41 11.74 6.28
N SER A 71 12.31 10.98 6.15
CA SER A 71 11.00 11.38 6.67
C SER A 71 11.03 11.58 8.17
N PHE A 72 11.71 10.69 8.91
CA PHE A 72 11.86 10.79 10.35
C PHE A 72 12.66 12.02 10.76
N VAL A 73 13.83 12.26 10.13
CA VAL A 73 14.69 13.40 10.47
C VAL A 73 14.01 14.74 10.16
N LEU A 74 13.35 14.86 9.00
CA LEU A 74 12.63 16.08 8.65
C LEU A 74 11.42 16.30 9.56
N SER A 75 10.62 15.27 9.83
CA SER A 75 9.48 15.38 10.76
C SER A 75 9.94 15.74 12.17
N LEU A 76 11.03 15.16 12.65
CA LEU A 76 11.60 15.49 13.97
C LEU A 76 12.06 16.94 14.03
N LYS A 77 12.77 17.41 12.99
CA LYS A 77 13.23 18.80 12.90
C LYS A 77 12.05 19.77 12.91
N ASP A 78 11.03 19.51 12.09
CA ASP A 78 9.84 20.34 12.02
C ASP A 78 9.09 20.29 13.36
N GLY A 79 8.87 19.11 13.93
CA GLY A 79 8.22 18.94 15.24
C GLY A 79 8.92 19.69 16.38
N LEU A 80 10.25 19.85 16.32
CA LEU A 80 10.98 20.68 17.29
C LEU A 80 10.84 22.19 17.05
N GLN A 81 10.46 22.61 15.84
CA GLN A 81 10.42 24.02 15.41
C GLN A 81 9.00 24.59 15.26
N SER A 82 7.96 23.77 15.05
CA SER A 82 6.60 24.29 14.83
C SER A 82 5.90 24.76 16.12
N PRO A 83 4.92 25.69 15.98
CA PRO A 83 4.02 26.12 17.04
C PRO A 83 3.09 25.00 17.53
N PRO A 84 2.25 25.22 18.57
CA PRO A 84 1.27 24.24 19.03
C PRO A 84 0.42 23.66 17.89
N ARG A 85 0.17 22.34 17.94
CA ARG A 85 -0.56 21.60 16.90
C ARG A 85 -1.91 21.19 17.42
N ASP A 86 -2.87 21.16 16.51
CA ASP A 86 -4.16 20.54 16.75
C ASP A 86 -4.07 19.03 16.54
N TYR A 87 -4.72 18.28 17.42
CA TYR A 87 -4.82 16.82 17.38
C TYR A 87 -6.26 16.34 17.37
N GLU A 88 -7.22 17.25 17.18
CA GLU A 88 -8.61 16.90 17.00
C GLU A 88 -8.78 16.07 15.72
N ILE A 89 -9.61 15.02 15.83
CA ILE A 89 -9.94 14.17 14.68
C ILE A 89 -10.73 15.03 13.67
N PRO A 90 -10.26 15.17 12.42
CA PRO A 90 -10.93 15.97 11.41
C PRO A 90 -12.37 15.50 11.12
N GLY A 91 -13.25 16.48 10.89
CA GLY A 91 -14.66 16.26 10.53
C GLY A 91 -15.63 16.42 11.69
N ASP A 92 -16.89 16.72 11.36
CA ASP A 92 -17.98 16.96 12.30
C ASP A 92 -18.94 15.76 12.39
N GLY A 93 -19.50 15.54 13.58
CA GLY A 93 -20.57 14.56 13.85
C GLY A 93 -20.42 13.20 13.14
N VAL A 94 -21.23 13.00 12.10
CA VAL A 94 -21.28 11.75 11.32
C VAL A 94 -20.01 11.55 10.48
N SER A 95 -19.44 12.62 9.93
CA SER A 95 -18.21 12.53 9.11
C SER A 95 -17.05 11.94 9.91
N LYS A 96 -16.88 12.41 11.15
CA LYS A 96 -15.88 11.91 12.10
C LYS A 96 -15.97 10.41 12.36
N ILE A 97 -17.18 9.86 12.49
CA ILE A 97 -17.40 8.42 12.69
C ILE A 97 -16.88 7.62 11.49
N PHE A 98 -17.22 8.05 10.27
CA PHE A 98 -16.74 7.41 9.05
C PHE A 98 -15.22 7.57 8.88
N THR A 99 -14.65 8.72 9.21
CA THR A 99 -13.19 8.90 9.21
C THR A 99 -12.50 7.91 10.16
N ILE A 100 -13.03 7.70 11.38
CA ILE A 100 -12.49 6.73 12.35
C ILE A 100 -12.58 5.30 11.81
N ILE A 101 -13.73 4.91 11.25
CA ILE A 101 -13.91 3.57 10.68
C ILE A 101 -12.94 3.36 9.51
N GLY A 102 -12.82 4.33 8.60
CA GLY A 102 -11.88 4.28 7.48
C GLY A 102 -10.42 4.21 7.94
N ALA A 103 -10.04 5.00 8.94
CA ALA A 103 -8.72 4.96 9.54
C ALA A 103 -8.38 3.59 10.14
N SER A 104 -9.35 2.90 10.76
CA SER A 104 -9.15 1.53 11.26
C SER A 104 -8.85 0.54 10.13
N ALA A 105 -9.49 0.71 8.97
CA ALA A 105 -9.24 -0.11 7.78
C ALA A 105 -7.87 0.19 7.17
N ASN A 106 -7.45 1.46 7.14
CA ASN A 106 -6.09 1.87 6.77
C ASN A 106 -5.02 1.24 7.65
N LEU A 107 -5.23 1.25 8.97
CA LEU A 107 -4.30 0.64 9.92
C LEU A 107 -4.18 -0.87 9.67
N VAL A 108 -5.29 -1.57 9.48
CA VAL A 108 -5.29 -3.00 9.18
C VAL A 108 -4.62 -3.30 7.84
N PHE A 109 -4.89 -2.48 6.82
CA PHE A 109 -4.25 -2.58 5.51
C PHE A 109 -2.72 -2.43 5.59
N ALA A 110 -2.20 -1.56 6.45
CA ALA A 110 -0.75 -1.39 6.65
C ALA A 110 -0.05 -2.68 7.11
N PHE A 111 -0.78 -3.60 7.76
CA PHE A 111 -0.30 -4.91 8.20
C PHE A 111 -0.78 -6.06 7.31
N ASN A 112 -1.07 -5.80 6.04
CA ASN A 112 -1.50 -6.83 5.09
C ASN A 112 -0.47 -7.97 4.98
N THR A 113 -0.96 -9.20 5.05
CA THR A 113 -0.16 -10.44 5.02
C THR A 113 -0.33 -11.24 3.73
N GLY A 114 -0.93 -10.65 2.68
CA GLY A 114 -1.28 -11.35 1.45
C GLY A 114 -0.13 -12.02 0.70
N MET A 115 1.12 -11.57 0.91
CA MET A 115 2.32 -12.14 0.28
C MET A 115 3.01 -13.24 1.11
N LEU A 116 2.48 -13.57 2.29
CA LEU A 116 3.11 -14.58 3.16
C LEU A 116 3.26 -15.95 2.48
N PRO A 117 2.27 -16.50 1.74
CA PRO A 117 2.42 -17.80 1.08
C PRO A 117 3.57 -17.84 0.07
N GLU A 118 3.74 -16.80 -0.73
CA GLU A 118 4.80 -16.69 -1.74
C GLU A 118 6.17 -16.53 -1.08
N ILE A 119 6.26 -15.77 0.01
CA ILE A 119 7.48 -15.70 0.82
C ILE A 119 7.78 -17.07 1.45
N GLN A 120 6.78 -17.78 1.97
CA GLN A 120 6.97 -19.15 2.51
C GLN A 120 7.51 -20.12 1.46
N ALA A 121 7.06 -20.01 0.21
CA ALA A 121 7.49 -20.86 -0.89
C ALA A 121 8.97 -20.66 -1.28
N THR A 122 9.56 -19.51 -0.94
CA THR A 122 10.95 -19.17 -1.30
C THR A 122 11.95 -19.32 -0.16
N ILE A 123 11.46 -19.45 1.09
CA ILE A 123 12.31 -19.62 2.28
C ILE A 123 13.03 -20.97 2.26
N ARG A 124 14.32 -20.97 2.64
CA ARG A 124 15.12 -22.19 2.82
C ARG A 124 14.56 -23.07 3.95
N GLN A 125 14.62 -24.39 3.75
CA GLN A 125 14.24 -25.36 4.78
C GLN A 125 15.10 -25.17 6.06
N PRO A 126 14.55 -25.39 7.28
CA PRO A 126 13.15 -25.75 7.60
C PRO A 126 12.18 -24.56 7.52
N VAL A 127 11.22 -24.63 6.60
CA VAL A 127 10.38 -23.48 6.19
C VAL A 127 9.59 -22.89 7.36
N VAL A 128 8.86 -23.73 8.11
CA VAL A 128 8.01 -23.26 9.22
C VAL A 128 8.83 -22.53 10.29
N LYS A 129 9.95 -23.11 10.72
CA LYS A 129 10.80 -22.54 11.77
C LYS A 129 11.42 -21.21 11.31
N ASN A 130 11.93 -21.15 10.09
CA ASN A 130 12.55 -19.96 9.55
C ASN A 130 11.52 -18.85 9.31
N MET A 131 10.32 -19.20 8.83
CA MET A 131 9.23 -18.24 8.66
C MET A 131 8.75 -17.68 10.01
N MET A 132 8.59 -18.51 11.04
CA MET A 132 8.19 -18.02 12.37
C MET A 132 9.22 -17.05 12.95
N LYS A 133 10.52 -17.30 12.78
CA LYS A 133 11.58 -16.34 13.18
C LYS A 133 11.45 -15.01 12.45
N ALA A 134 11.22 -15.05 11.13
CA ALA A 134 11.04 -13.85 10.32
C ALA A 134 9.80 -13.06 10.77
N LEU A 135 8.69 -13.74 11.06
CA LEU A 135 7.47 -13.12 11.58
C LEU A 135 7.70 -12.48 12.95
N TYR A 136 8.34 -13.18 13.89
CA TYR A 136 8.65 -12.60 15.20
C TYR A 136 9.54 -11.37 15.06
N PHE A 137 10.58 -11.42 14.22
CA PHE A 137 11.42 -10.26 13.96
C PHE A 137 10.63 -9.09 13.36
N GLN A 138 9.83 -9.34 12.32
CA GLN A 138 9.04 -8.31 11.62
C GLN A 138 8.06 -7.60 12.56
N PHE A 139 7.32 -8.34 13.38
CA PHE A 139 6.30 -7.79 14.26
C PHE A 139 6.83 -7.30 15.63
N THR A 140 8.16 -7.37 15.86
CA THR A 140 8.79 -6.80 17.06
C THR A 140 9.74 -5.67 16.71
N VAL A 141 10.85 -5.98 16.02
CA VAL A 141 11.90 -5.03 15.67
C VAL A 141 11.64 -4.39 14.30
N GLY A 142 11.19 -5.18 13.33
CA GLY A 142 11.01 -4.75 11.94
C GLY A 142 9.93 -3.66 11.77
N VAL A 143 8.96 -3.58 12.68
CA VAL A 143 7.89 -2.57 12.67
C VAL A 143 8.32 -1.22 13.27
N LEU A 144 9.38 -1.19 14.09
CA LEU A 144 9.80 0.02 14.79
C LEU A 144 10.06 1.21 13.84
N PRO A 145 10.76 1.05 12.69
CA PRO A 145 10.99 2.16 11.77
C PRO A 145 9.68 2.76 11.21
N LEU A 146 8.64 1.94 11.01
CA LEU A 146 7.32 2.43 10.58
C LEU A 146 6.64 3.24 11.68
N TYR A 147 6.71 2.75 12.93
CA TYR A 147 6.19 3.47 14.09
C TYR A 147 6.94 4.78 14.35
N LEU A 148 8.25 4.81 14.16
CA LEU A 148 9.02 6.04 14.26
C LEU A 148 8.46 7.10 13.31
N VAL A 149 8.33 6.80 12.02
CA VAL A 149 7.80 7.75 11.03
C VAL A 149 6.35 8.14 11.33
N ALA A 150 5.49 7.17 11.64
CA ALA A 150 4.07 7.42 11.91
C ALA A 150 3.86 8.31 13.14
N PHE A 151 4.52 7.99 14.25
CA PHE A 151 4.37 8.75 15.50
C PHE A 151 5.06 10.11 15.43
N THR A 152 6.27 10.21 14.87
CA THR A 152 6.91 11.53 14.73
C THR A 152 6.21 12.41 13.71
N GLY A 153 5.71 11.84 12.62
CA GLY A 153 4.95 12.59 11.61
C GLY A 153 3.68 13.17 12.22
N TYR A 154 2.87 12.34 12.89
CA TYR A 154 1.65 12.83 13.53
C TYR A 154 1.93 13.80 14.68
N TRP A 155 2.97 13.58 15.48
CA TRP A 155 3.40 14.53 16.51
C TRP A 155 3.87 15.88 15.93
N ALA A 156 4.52 15.87 14.77
CA ALA A 156 5.03 17.10 14.15
C ALA A 156 3.92 17.95 13.53
N TYR A 157 2.94 17.32 12.87
CA TYR A 157 1.95 18.01 12.02
C TYR A 157 0.49 17.90 12.50
N GLY A 158 0.17 16.99 13.42
CA GLY A 158 -1.17 16.85 14.00
C GLY A 158 -2.28 16.57 12.97
N SER A 159 -3.44 17.20 13.14
CA SER A 159 -4.60 17.08 12.25
C SER A 159 -4.36 17.63 10.84
N SER A 160 -3.31 18.44 10.64
CA SER A 160 -2.90 19.01 9.35
C SER A 160 -1.92 18.12 8.57
N THR A 161 -1.68 16.88 9.02
CA THR A 161 -0.81 15.94 8.31
C THR A 161 -1.44 15.53 6.98
N GLU A 162 -0.67 15.66 5.89
CA GLU A 162 -1.07 15.20 4.57
C GLU A 162 -1.04 13.67 4.48
N VAL A 163 -1.94 13.09 3.68
CA VAL A 163 -1.98 11.63 3.46
C VAL A 163 -0.65 11.11 2.92
N TYR A 164 0.00 11.89 2.07
CA TYR A 164 1.40 11.68 1.68
C TYR A 164 2.31 12.54 2.55
N LEU A 165 2.90 11.93 3.58
CA LEU A 165 3.66 12.62 4.64
C LEU A 165 4.72 13.61 4.13
N LEU A 166 5.43 13.30 3.04
CA LEU A 166 6.48 14.17 2.50
C LEU A 166 5.95 15.50 1.93
N ASN A 167 4.64 15.66 1.75
CA ASN A 167 4.04 16.96 1.43
C ASN A 167 4.02 17.89 2.65
N SER A 168 3.92 17.35 3.88
CA SER A 168 3.94 18.14 5.11
C SER A 168 5.33 18.56 5.56
N VAL A 169 6.39 17.86 5.12
CA VAL A 169 7.75 18.10 5.61
C VAL A 169 8.43 19.32 4.99
N ASN A 170 9.20 20.04 5.80
CA ASN A 170 10.03 21.17 5.40
C ASN A 170 11.51 20.80 5.44
N GLY A 171 12.30 21.33 4.50
CA GLY A 171 13.73 21.01 4.45
C GLY A 171 14.39 21.42 3.14
N PRO A 172 15.72 21.17 3.03
CA PRO A 172 16.46 21.46 1.82
C PRO A 172 15.88 20.70 0.62
N VAL A 173 15.81 21.38 -0.52
CA VAL A 173 15.22 20.87 -1.77
C VAL A 173 15.80 19.51 -2.16
N TRP A 174 17.12 19.34 -2.09
CA TRP A 174 17.78 18.09 -2.47
C TRP A 174 17.39 16.90 -1.58
N VAL A 175 17.15 17.13 -0.28
CA VAL A 175 16.75 16.09 0.68
C VAL A 175 15.32 15.63 0.37
N LYS A 176 14.40 16.59 0.18
CA LYS A 176 13.01 16.29 -0.18
C LYS A 176 12.92 15.58 -1.54
N ALA A 177 13.67 16.06 -2.54
CA ALA A 177 13.73 15.43 -3.86
C ALA A 177 14.26 13.99 -3.76
N SER A 178 15.30 13.74 -2.97
CA SER A 178 15.83 12.39 -2.75
C SER A 178 14.78 11.48 -2.10
N ALA A 179 14.07 11.95 -1.07
CA ALA A 179 13.03 11.18 -0.41
C ALA A 179 11.88 10.82 -1.36
N ASN A 180 11.40 11.79 -2.14
CA ASN A 180 10.34 11.57 -3.12
C ASN A 180 10.77 10.60 -4.24
N ILE A 181 12.00 10.73 -4.77
CA ILE A 181 12.53 9.79 -5.78
C ILE A 181 12.63 8.38 -5.21
N THR A 182 13.15 8.22 -3.99
CA THR A 182 13.21 6.89 -3.35
C THR A 182 11.81 6.30 -3.12
N ALA A 183 10.83 7.11 -2.69
CA ALA A 183 9.44 6.68 -2.56
C ALA A 183 8.82 6.26 -3.91
N PHE A 184 9.10 6.99 -4.98
CA PHE A 184 8.65 6.67 -6.33
C PHE A 184 9.21 5.31 -6.79
N LEU A 185 10.53 5.14 -6.73
CA LEU A 185 11.19 3.89 -7.15
C LEU A 185 10.75 2.69 -6.30
N GLN A 186 10.62 2.88 -4.99
CA GLN A 186 10.12 1.87 -4.08
C GLN A 186 8.68 1.46 -4.43
N SER A 187 7.81 2.43 -4.75
CA SER A 187 6.41 2.18 -5.12
C SER A 187 6.29 1.34 -6.40
N VAL A 188 7.15 1.59 -7.39
CA VAL A 188 7.23 0.81 -8.63
C VAL A 188 7.56 -0.66 -8.33
N ILE A 189 8.57 -0.90 -7.49
CA ILE A 189 8.98 -2.26 -7.12
C ILE A 189 7.90 -2.94 -6.27
N ALA A 190 7.35 -2.24 -5.27
CA ALA A 190 6.32 -2.77 -4.38
C ALA A 190 5.05 -3.17 -5.13
N LEU A 191 4.59 -2.34 -6.07
CA LEU A 191 3.45 -2.68 -6.92
C LEU A 191 3.69 -4.01 -7.63
N HIS A 192 4.87 -4.19 -8.21
CA HIS A 192 5.18 -5.40 -8.96
C HIS A 192 5.21 -6.63 -8.05
N ILE A 193 5.72 -6.52 -6.82
CA ILE A 193 5.69 -7.59 -5.81
C ILE A 193 4.25 -8.01 -5.53
N PHE A 194 3.35 -7.06 -5.24
CA PHE A 194 1.94 -7.36 -4.94
C PHE A 194 1.12 -7.81 -6.15
N ALA A 195 1.51 -7.44 -7.36
CA ALA A 195 0.86 -7.89 -8.59
C ALA A 195 1.36 -9.26 -9.08
N SER A 196 2.54 -9.70 -8.62
CA SER A 196 3.19 -10.93 -9.09
C SER A 196 2.36 -12.21 -8.91
N PRO A 197 1.70 -12.47 -7.76
CA PRO A 197 0.87 -13.68 -7.61
C PRO A 197 -0.28 -13.74 -8.62
N MET A 198 -0.87 -12.59 -8.94
CA MET A 198 -1.91 -12.50 -9.95
C MET A 198 -1.36 -12.80 -11.35
N TYR A 199 -0.17 -12.31 -11.68
CA TYR A 199 0.48 -12.62 -12.95
C TYR A 199 0.78 -14.11 -13.08
N GLU A 200 1.32 -14.72 -12.03
CA GLU A 200 1.62 -16.16 -12.01
C GLU A 200 0.35 -17.02 -12.12
N PHE A 201 -0.73 -16.62 -11.45
CA PHE A 201 -2.03 -17.28 -11.57
C PHE A 201 -2.55 -17.23 -13.02
N LEU A 202 -2.48 -16.07 -13.68
CA LEU A 202 -2.93 -15.92 -15.07
C LEU A 202 -2.03 -16.70 -16.03
N ASP A 203 -0.71 -16.60 -15.89
CA ASP A 203 0.25 -17.35 -16.70
C ASP A 203 0.01 -18.86 -16.59
N THR A 204 -0.27 -19.37 -15.38
CA THR A 204 -0.61 -20.78 -15.13
C THR A 204 -1.95 -21.16 -15.76
N LYS A 205 -2.99 -20.32 -15.58
CA LYS A 205 -4.35 -20.58 -16.10
C LYS A 205 -4.38 -20.64 -17.63
N TYR A 206 -3.59 -19.80 -18.30
CA TYR A 206 -3.51 -19.76 -19.76
C TYR A 206 -2.38 -20.65 -20.34
N GLY A 207 -1.74 -21.48 -19.51
CA GLY A 207 -0.75 -22.46 -19.94
C GLY A 207 0.51 -21.84 -20.55
N ILE A 208 0.86 -20.62 -20.14
CA ILE A 208 2.06 -19.92 -20.62
C ILE A 208 3.28 -20.58 -19.97
N LYS A 209 4.00 -21.39 -20.75
CA LYS A 209 5.21 -22.10 -20.33
C LYS A 209 6.37 -21.75 -21.27
N GLY A 210 7.60 -21.95 -20.80
CA GLY A 210 8.83 -21.74 -21.57
C GLY A 210 9.44 -20.34 -21.40
N SER A 211 10.31 -19.95 -22.33
CA SER A 211 11.09 -18.70 -22.21
C SER A 211 10.19 -17.47 -22.13
N ALA A 212 10.51 -16.58 -21.19
CA ALA A 212 9.86 -15.29 -21.03
C ALA A 212 10.00 -14.38 -22.27
N LEU A 213 11.02 -14.58 -23.11
CA LEU A 213 11.29 -13.75 -24.28
C LEU A 213 10.65 -14.28 -25.57
N ASN A 214 9.98 -15.44 -25.53
CA ASN A 214 9.26 -15.94 -26.70
C ASN A 214 8.18 -14.92 -27.10
N ALA A 215 8.08 -14.58 -28.39
CA ALA A 215 7.18 -13.53 -28.90
C ALA A 215 5.72 -13.71 -28.44
N LYS A 216 5.23 -14.97 -28.40
CA LYS A 216 3.90 -15.30 -27.89
C LYS A 216 3.76 -14.98 -26.39
N ASN A 217 4.75 -15.34 -25.59
CA ASN A 217 4.76 -15.12 -24.13
C ASN A 217 4.95 -13.63 -23.79
N LEU A 218 5.77 -12.93 -24.57
CA LEU A 218 5.97 -11.49 -24.44
C LEU A 218 4.71 -10.71 -24.83
N SER A 219 4.08 -11.05 -25.96
CA SER A 219 2.83 -10.43 -26.38
C SER A 219 1.72 -10.66 -25.35
N PHE A 220 1.59 -11.89 -24.84
CA PHE A 220 0.63 -12.20 -23.77
C PHE A 220 0.88 -11.35 -22.52
N ARG A 221 2.16 -11.22 -22.11
CA ARG A 221 2.54 -10.41 -20.96
C ARG A 221 2.19 -8.93 -21.15
N VAL A 222 2.51 -8.37 -22.30
CA VAL A 222 2.20 -6.97 -22.62
C VAL A 222 0.70 -6.74 -22.55
N VAL A 223 -0.10 -7.63 -23.14
CA VAL A 223 -1.57 -7.51 -23.11
C VAL A 223 -2.12 -7.66 -21.71
N VAL A 224 -1.76 -8.71 -20.98
CA VAL A 224 -2.34 -9.01 -19.66
C VAL A 224 -1.84 -8.06 -18.59
N ARG A 225 -0.50 -7.92 -18.44
CA ARG A 225 0.08 -7.04 -17.42
C ARG A 225 -0.13 -5.58 -17.78
N GLY A 226 0.05 -5.22 -19.06
CA GLY A 226 -0.18 -3.86 -19.55
C GLY A 226 -1.64 -3.44 -19.46
N GLY A 227 -2.58 -4.29 -19.89
CA GLY A 227 -4.03 -4.02 -19.75
C GLY A 227 -4.47 -3.89 -18.29
N TYR A 228 -3.99 -4.79 -17.42
CA TYR A 228 -4.26 -4.71 -15.99
C TYR A 228 -3.74 -3.41 -15.36
N LEU A 229 -2.51 -3.02 -15.66
CA LEU A 229 -1.91 -1.81 -15.11
C LEU A 229 -2.53 -0.57 -15.71
N ALA A 230 -2.83 -0.54 -17.01
CA ALA A 230 -3.54 0.55 -17.65
C ALA A 230 -4.91 0.81 -17.01
N PHE A 231 -5.67 -0.25 -16.69
CA PHE A 231 -6.93 -0.11 -15.95
C PHE A 231 -6.71 0.46 -14.54
N ASN A 232 -5.73 -0.04 -13.79
CA ASN A 232 -5.43 0.49 -12.46
C ASN A 232 -4.94 1.95 -12.51
N THR A 233 -4.15 2.31 -13.52
CA THR A 233 -3.67 3.68 -13.76
C THR A 233 -4.82 4.60 -14.11
N PHE A 234 -5.76 4.15 -14.96
CA PHE A 234 -6.95 4.92 -15.29
C PHE A 234 -7.78 5.23 -14.03
N VAL A 235 -8.06 4.21 -13.21
CA VAL A 235 -8.79 4.39 -11.94
C VAL A 235 -8.03 5.32 -10.99
N ALA A 236 -6.71 5.14 -10.86
CA ALA A 236 -5.86 5.99 -10.02
C ALA A 236 -5.84 7.46 -10.47
N ALA A 237 -5.80 7.71 -11.79
CA ALA A 237 -5.77 9.06 -12.34
C ALA A 237 -7.14 9.75 -12.24
N PHE A 238 -8.22 8.97 -12.31
CA PHE A 238 -9.58 9.46 -12.18
C PHE A 238 -9.95 9.78 -10.73
N LEU A 239 -9.50 8.97 -9.77
CA LEU A 239 -9.79 9.10 -8.33
C LEU A 239 -8.49 8.98 -7.52
N PRO A 240 -7.68 10.04 -7.43
CA PRO A 240 -6.37 9.99 -6.77
C PRO A 240 -6.42 10.07 -5.23
N PHE A 241 -7.44 9.47 -4.60
CA PHE A 241 -7.65 9.51 -3.15
C PHE A 241 -6.89 8.39 -2.45
N LEU A 242 -5.59 8.60 -2.21
CA LEU A 242 -4.70 7.57 -1.67
C LEU A 242 -5.25 6.91 -0.39
N GLY A 243 -5.64 7.71 0.60
CA GLY A 243 -6.11 7.23 1.91
C GLY A 243 -7.41 6.45 1.82
N ASP A 244 -8.29 6.83 0.91
CA ASP A 244 -9.57 6.15 0.68
C ASP A 244 -9.41 4.81 -0.04
N PHE A 245 -8.53 4.74 -1.04
CA PHE A 245 -8.22 3.48 -1.72
C PHE A 245 -7.51 2.48 -0.79
N MET A 246 -6.64 2.97 0.10
CA MET A 246 -6.07 2.14 1.16
C MET A 246 -7.16 1.61 2.10
N SER A 247 -8.11 2.47 2.49
CA SER A 247 -9.19 2.12 3.42
C SER A 247 -10.12 1.09 2.81
N LEU A 248 -10.50 1.30 1.54
CA LEU A 248 -11.31 0.37 0.76
C LEU A 248 -10.62 -0.98 0.56
N THR A 249 -9.31 -0.97 0.32
CA THR A 249 -8.52 -2.21 0.21
C THR A 249 -8.44 -2.94 1.56
N GLY A 250 -8.26 -2.21 2.66
CA GLY A 250 -8.35 -2.75 4.02
C GLY A 250 -9.70 -3.41 4.28
N ALA A 251 -10.78 -2.70 3.93
CA ALA A 251 -12.17 -3.10 4.11
C ALA A 251 -12.53 -4.40 3.37
N ILE A 252 -12.29 -4.44 2.05
CA ILE A 252 -12.78 -5.51 1.17
C ILE A 252 -11.78 -6.67 1.06
N SER A 253 -10.48 -6.40 1.22
CA SER A 253 -9.44 -7.42 1.03
C SER A 253 -8.82 -7.85 2.35
N THR A 254 -8.27 -6.91 3.12
CA THR A 254 -7.41 -7.27 4.26
C THR A 254 -8.22 -7.87 5.42
N PHE A 255 -9.36 -7.28 5.79
CA PHE A 255 -10.23 -7.86 6.83
C PHE A 255 -10.71 -9.27 6.47
N PRO A 256 -11.32 -9.52 5.28
CA PRO A 256 -11.76 -10.86 4.93
C PRO A 256 -10.65 -11.87 4.82
N LEU A 257 -9.52 -11.54 4.20
CA LEU A 257 -8.43 -12.50 3.99
C LEU A 257 -7.67 -12.80 5.29
N THR A 258 -7.36 -11.77 6.07
CA THR A 258 -6.48 -11.90 7.25
C THR A 258 -7.24 -12.39 8.48
N PHE A 259 -8.46 -11.88 8.72
CA PHE A 259 -9.18 -12.18 9.94
C PHE A 259 -10.33 -13.16 9.73
N ILE A 260 -11.10 -13.07 8.64
CA ILE A 260 -12.25 -13.96 8.46
C ILE A 260 -11.79 -15.32 7.92
N LEU A 261 -11.11 -15.33 6.79
CA LEU A 261 -10.68 -16.53 6.10
C LEU A 261 -9.66 -17.33 6.92
N ALA A 262 -8.65 -16.68 7.51
CA ALA A 262 -7.65 -17.37 8.33
C ALA A 262 -8.28 -18.07 9.55
N ASN A 263 -9.17 -17.38 10.30
CA ASN A 263 -9.89 -17.99 11.43
C ASN A 263 -10.80 -19.13 10.97
N HIS A 264 -11.47 -18.98 9.82
CA HIS A 264 -12.33 -20.02 9.25
C HIS A 264 -11.53 -21.26 8.82
N MET A 265 -10.41 -21.06 8.11
CA MET A 265 -9.50 -22.13 7.70
C MET A 265 -8.94 -22.88 8.91
N TYR A 266 -8.52 -22.16 9.96
CA TYR A 266 -8.00 -22.77 11.19
C TYR A 266 -9.08 -23.61 11.90
N LEU A 267 -10.30 -23.09 12.03
CA LEU A 267 -11.44 -23.84 12.57
C LEU A 267 -11.73 -25.11 11.78
N LYS A 268 -11.68 -25.05 10.45
CA LYS A 268 -11.95 -26.20 9.57
C LYS A 268 -10.83 -27.24 9.66
N ALA A 269 -9.57 -26.80 9.71
CA ALA A 269 -8.41 -27.69 9.75
C ALA A 269 -8.18 -28.36 11.11
N LYS A 270 -8.58 -27.71 12.22
CA LYS A 270 -8.36 -28.21 13.60
C LYS A 270 -9.64 -28.51 14.37
N LYS A 271 -10.78 -28.68 13.68
CA LYS A 271 -12.11 -28.83 14.29
C LYS A 271 -12.16 -29.79 15.47
N ASP A 272 -11.53 -30.95 15.37
CA ASP A 272 -11.62 -32.00 16.40
C ASP A 272 -10.60 -31.84 17.53
N LYS A 273 -9.61 -30.96 17.36
CA LYS A 273 -8.55 -30.68 18.34
C LYS A 273 -8.79 -29.42 19.17
N LEU A 274 -9.82 -28.63 18.84
CA LEU A 274 -10.12 -27.35 19.48
C LEU A 274 -11.19 -27.50 20.56
N ASN A 275 -10.94 -26.86 21.70
CA ASN A 275 -11.90 -26.76 22.81
C ASN A 275 -13.10 -25.89 22.41
N SER A 276 -14.23 -26.05 23.10
CA SER A 276 -15.45 -25.26 22.85
C SER A 276 -15.22 -23.75 22.99
N SER A 277 -14.38 -23.32 23.94
CA SER A 277 -14.00 -21.91 24.11
C SER A 277 -13.18 -21.38 22.93
N GLN A 278 -12.20 -22.14 22.44
CA GLN A 278 -11.40 -21.77 21.26
C GLN A 278 -12.27 -21.69 20.00
N LYS A 279 -13.22 -22.62 19.85
CA LYS A 279 -14.18 -22.59 18.75
C LYS A 279 -15.05 -21.33 18.79
N LEU A 280 -15.55 -20.96 19.97
CA LEU A 280 -16.32 -19.74 20.18
C LEU A 280 -15.49 -18.49 19.86
N TRP A 281 -14.23 -18.43 20.32
CA TRP A 281 -13.32 -17.31 20.04
C TRP A 281 -13.12 -17.09 18.54
N HIS A 282 -12.82 -18.13 17.76
CA HIS A 282 -12.65 -17.98 16.31
C HIS A 282 -13.96 -17.59 15.61
N ARG A 283 -15.12 -18.13 16.03
CA ARG A 283 -16.42 -17.73 15.47
C ARG A 283 -16.77 -16.27 15.78
N PHE A 284 -16.46 -15.81 16.99
CA PHE A 284 -16.61 -14.42 17.39
C PHE A 284 -15.74 -13.51 16.52
N ASN A 285 -14.46 -13.84 16.33
CA ASN A 285 -13.57 -13.09 15.44
C ASN A 285 -14.13 -13.00 14.01
N ILE A 286 -14.60 -14.11 13.45
CA ILE A 286 -15.22 -14.13 12.11
C ILE A 286 -16.41 -13.16 12.07
N GLY A 287 -17.33 -13.23 13.04
CA GLY A 287 -18.51 -12.35 13.08
C GLY A 287 -18.14 -10.88 13.25
N PHE A 288 -17.27 -10.57 14.21
CA PHE A 288 -16.82 -9.21 14.49
C PHE A 288 -16.12 -8.57 13.28
N PHE A 289 -15.15 -9.27 12.69
CA PHE A 289 -14.41 -8.73 11.54
C PHE A 289 -15.25 -8.71 10.25
N ALA A 290 -16.29 -9.53 10.13
CA ALA A 290 -17.28 -9.40 9.04
C ALA A 290 -18.09 -8.10 9.17
N ILE A 291 -18.57 -7.77 10.38
CA ILE A 291 -19.28 -6.51 10.64
C ILE A 291 -18.35 -5.32 10.40
N MET A 292 -17.11 -5.38 10.90
CA MET A 292 -16.10 -4.33 10.68
C MET A 292 -15.77 -4.16 9.19
N SER A 293 -15.59 -5.24 8.43
CA SER A 293 -15.35 -5.21 6.98
C SER A 293 -16.51 -4.54 6.24
N LEU A 294 -17.76 -4.87 6.59
CA LEU A 294 -18.95 -4.23 6.02
C LEU A 294 -19.00 -2.73 6.35
N ALA A 295 -18.85 -2.38 7.63
CA ALA A 295 -18.88 -0.99 8.08
C ALA A 295 -17.76 -0.16 7.42
N ALA A 296 -16.55 -0.71 7.35
CA ALA A 296 -15.40 -0.10 6.68
C ALA A 296 -15.62 0.06 5.18
N THR A 297 -16.30 -0.89 4.53
CA THR A 297 -16.62 -0.80 3.10
C THR A 297 -17.60 0.34 2.84
N ILE A 298 -18.67 0.43 3.63
CA ILE A 298 -19.63 1.55 3.55
C ILE A 298 -18.92 2.88 3.80
N SER A 299 -18.03 2.91 4.79
CA SER A 299 -17.23 4.08 5.12
C SER A 299 -16.32 4.54 3.99
N ALA A 300 -15.53 3.63 3.43
CA ALA A 300 -14.62 3.95 2.33
C ALA A 300 -15.37 4.42 1.09
N ILE A 301 -16.51 3.79 0.75
CA ILE A 301 -17.36 4.25 -0.38
C ILE A 301 -17.90 5.66 -0.11
N ARG A 302 -18.33 5.96 1.12
CA ARG A 302 -18.81 7.29 1.49
C ARG A 302 -17.70 8.34 1.40
N LEU A 303 -16.50 8.05 1.92
CA LEU A 303 -15.34 8.95 1.85
C LEU A 303 -15.00 9.27 0.38
N ILE A 304 -14.86 8.24 -0.46
CA ILE A 304 -14.64 8.41 -1.91
C ILE A 304 -15.74 9.26 -2.53
N SER A 305 -17.00 9.03 -2.17
CA SER A 305 -18.14 9.76 -2.74
C SER A 305 -18.18 11.23 -2.30
N VAL A 306 -17.71 11.54 -1.10
CA VAL A 306 -17.63 12.92 -0.59
C VAL A 306 -16.46 13.63 -1.27
N ASP A 307 -15.29 13.01 -1.32
CA ASP A 307 -14.09 13.58 -1.93
C ASP A 307 -14.25 13.74 -3.46
N SER A 308 -15.01 12.85 -4.10
CA SER A 308 -15.36 12.97 -5.52
C SER A 308 -16.26 14.17 -5.84
N LYS A 309 -17.00 14.71 -4.87
CA LYS A 309 -17.88 15.88 -5.11
C LYS A 309 -17.10 17.19 -5.16
N THR A 310 -16.01 17.28 -4.42
CA THR A 310 -15.12 18.45 -4.37
C THR A 310 -14.01 18.36 -5.43
N TYR A 311 -13.73 17.16 -5.94
CA TYR A 311 -12.74 16.94 -6.97
C TYR A 311 -13.28 17.16 -8.39
N HIS A 312 -12.69 18.10 -9.12
CA HIS A 312 -12.87 18.19 -10.57
C HIS A 312 -11.97 17.18 -11.28
N VAL A 313 -12.48 16.50 -12.31
CA VAL A 313 -11.70 15.52 -13.07
C VAL A 313 -10.45 16.22 -13.64
N PHE A 314 -9.28 15.70 -13.28
CA PHE A 314 -7.98 16.29 -13.56
C PHE A 314 -7.67 17.64 -12.86
N ALA A 315 -8.24 17.85 -11.68
CA ALA A 315 -7.81 18.91 -10.78
C ALA A 315 -6.40 18.62 -10.24
N ASP A 316 -5.73 19.70 -9.84
CA ASP A 316 -4.45 19.58 -9.17
C ASP A 316 -4.69 19.53 -7.66
N LEU A 317 -4.31 18.40 -7.03
CA LEU A 317 -4.36 18.15 -5.58
C LEU A 317 -2.97 18.27 -4.99
#